data_AF-A0A2V6LWR6-F1
#
_entry.id   AF-A0A2V6LWR6-F1
#
_cell.length_a   1.000
_cell.length_b   1.000
_cell.length_c   1.000
_cell.angle_alpha   90.00
_cell.angle_beta   90.00
_cell.angle_gamma   90.00
#
_symmetry.space_group_name_H-M   'P 1'
#
loop_
_entity.id
_entity.type
_entity.pdbx_description
1 polymer ?
#
loop_
_entity_poly.entity_id
_entity_poly.type
_entity_poly.pdbx_seq_one_letter_code
_entity_poly.pdbx_strand_id
1 'polypeptide(L)'
;MRRNTLSILLMIMRPMSAVLSIAFSDTGTSDLDLLRNAFPRLQFVHVFRRNKLRQALSKARAVQTDLWKVKDGRTARGEPRFDPELIERCLKESAEQEKIWQNFFQRIGIEPFRIEYEKLCANYEGTIRAVLDFLKISLPPRTRIGPPVTIKQSDEISGAWEERFLKERSSAPAQI
;
A
#
# COMPACT_ATOMS: atom_id res chain seq x y z
N MET A 1 -24.82 -18.56 -11.64
CA MET A 1 -24.66 -17.96 -10.30
C MET A 1 -23.41 -17.09 -10.31
N ARG A 2 -23.57 -15.77 -10.45
CA ARG A 2 -22.47 -14.83 -10.74
C ARG A 2 -21.59 -14.67 -9.49
N ARG A 3 -20.33 -15.10 -9.58
CA ARG A 3 -19.31 -14.88 -8.55
C ARG A 3 -18.98 -13.38 -8.51
N ASN A 4 -19.52 -12.68 -7.51
CA ASN A 4 -19.10 -11.33 -7.15
C ASN A 4 -17.69 -11.42 -6.53
N THR A 5 -16.68 -11.53 -7.38
CA THR A 5 -15.29 -11.39 -6.97
C THR A 5 -15.01 -9.89 -6.83
N LEU A 6 -15.23 -9.36 -5.63
CA LEU A 6 -14.69 -8.07 -5.21
C LEU A 6 -13.16 -8.17 -5.24
N SER A 7 -12.57 -7.83 -6.37
CA SER A 7 -11.13 -7.58 -6.49
C SER A 7 -10.82 -6.29 -5.74
N ILE A 8 -10.70 -6.39 -4.41
CA ILE A 8 -10.01 -5.37 -3.61
C ILE A 8 -8.54 -5.52 -3.95
N LEU A 9 -8.10 -4.78 -4.98
CA LEU A 9 -6.71 -4.70 -5.39
C LEU A 9 -5.95 -3.93 -4.30
N LEU A 10 -5.48 -4.64 -3.28
CA LEU A 10 -4.49 -4.14 -2.35
C LEU A 10 -3.16 -4.03 -3.11
N MET A 11 -3.00 -2.96 -3.88
CA MET A 11 -1.83 -2.72 -4.70
C MET A 11 -0.67 -2.22 -3.84
N ILE A 12 -0.07 -3.13 -3.07
CA ILE A 12 1.20 -2.86 -2.42
C ILE A 12 2.29 -3.32 -3.38
N MET A 13 2.91 -2.33 -4.03
CA MET A 13 4.23 -2.40 -4.66
C MET A 13 4.46 -3.39 -5.81
N ARG A 14 3.84 -3.09 -6.95
CA ARG A 14 4.60 -3.08 -8.21
C ARG A 14 4.65 -1.64 -8.72
N PRO A 15 5.74 -1.19 -9.37
CA PRO A 15 5.68 0.06 -10.11
C PRO A 15 4.60 -0.12 -11.19
N MET A 16 3.43 0.46 -10.93
CA MET A 16 2.32 0.43 -11.87
C MET A 16 2.60 1.29 -13.10
N SER A 17 3.75 1.97 -13.16
CA SER A 17 4.19 2.72 -14.35
C SER A 17 4.22 1.83 -15.58
N ALA A 18 4.72 0.59 -15.48
CA ALA A 18 4.81 -0.31 -16.63
C ALA A 18 3.44 -0.88 -17.07
N VAL A 19 2.54 -1.19 -16.12
CA VAL A 19 1.21 -1.75 -16.44
C VAL A 19 0.27 -0.66 -16.95
N LEU A 20 0.42 0.56 -16.44
CA LEU A 20 -0.32 1.72 -16.92
C LEU A 20 0.21 2.15 -18.30
N SER A 21 1.52 2.33 -18.49
CA SER A 21 2.06 2.76 -19.79
C SER A 21 1.74 1.80 -20.94
N ILE A 22 1.62 0.49 -20.68
CA ILE A 22 1.27 -0.50 -21.72
C ILE A 22 -0.23 -0.48 -22.05
N ALA A 23 -1.10 -0.05 -21.13
CA ALA A 23 -2.55 0.09 -21.36
C ALA A 23 -2.95 1.48 -21.92
N PHE A 24 -2.01 2.42 -22.04
CA PHE A 24 -2.25 3.84 -22.32
C PHE A 24 -1.62 4.31 -23.64
N SER A 25 -1.72 3.51 -24.70
CA SER A 25 -1.46 4.00 -26.06
C SER A 25 -2.75 4.57 -26.67
N ASP A 26 -2.79 5.89 -26.73
CA ASP A 26 -3.39 6.72 -27.78
C ASP A 26 -4.81 6.34 -28.26
N THR A 27 -5.82 6.78 -27.53
CA THR A 27 -7.16 7.07 -28.07
C THR A 27 -7.75 8.21 -27.25
N GLY A 28 -8.52 9.12 -27.85
CA GLY A 28 -9.12 10.31 -27.22
C GLY A 28 -10.15 10.07 -26.11
N THR A 29 -10.04 8.95 -25.39
CA THR A 29 -10.87 8.52 -24.25
C THR A 29 -10.09 8.77 -22.97
N SER A 30 -10.70 9.41 -21.96
CA SER A 30 -9.99 9.70 -20.71
C SER A 30 -9.64 8.41 -19.95
N ASP A 31 -8.54 8.40 -19.18
CA ASP A 31 -8.14 7.26 -18.32
C ASP A 31 -9.31 6.74 -17.47
N LEU A 32 -10.16 7.66 -17.00
CA LEU A 32 -11.33 7.36 -16.19
C LEU A 32 -12.41 6.61 -16.96
N ASP A 33 -12.63 6.95 -18.24
CA ASP A 33 -13.62 6.29 -19.09
C ASP A 33 -13.19 4.85 -19.39
N LEU A 34 -11.91 4.62 -19.67
CA LEU A 34 -11.36 3.27 -19.84
C LEU A 34 -11.58 2.42 -18.58
N LEU A 35 -11.29 2.98 -17.40
CA LEU A 35 -11.47 2.29 -16.13
C LEU A 35 -12.95 2.03 -15.81
N ARG A 36 -13.85 2.97 -16.13
CA ARG A 36 -15.30 2.79 -15.93
C ARG A 36 -15.90 1.76 -16.88
N ASN A 37 -15.40 1.69 -18.11
CA ASN A 37 -15.81 0.66 -19.08
C ASN A 37 -15.40 -0.74 -18.61
N ALA A 38 -14.20 -0.89 -18.04
CA ALA A 38 -13.73 -2.16 -17.49
C ALA A 38 -14.41 -2.55 -16.17
N PHE A 39 -14.71 -1.56 -15.31
CA PHE A 39 -15.26 -1.76 -13.97
C PHE A 39 -16.54 -0.94 -13.76
N PRO A 40 -17.72 -1.47 -14.14
CA PRO A 40 -18.98 -0.82 -13.88
C PRO A 40 -19.20 -0.66 -12.36
N ARG A 41 -19.36 0.59 -11.90
CA ARG A 41 -19.37 1.02 -10.48
C ARG A 41 -17.99 1.10 -9.81
N LEU A 42 -16.97 1.47 -10.57
CA LEU A 42 -15.65 1.77 -10.03
C LEU A 42 -15.71 2.81 -8.91
N GLN A 43 -15.14 2.46 -7.77
CA GLN A 43 -14.89 3.36 -6.65
C GLN A 43 -13.44 3.19 -6.21
N PHE A 44 -12.81 4.28 -5.78
CA PHE A 44 -11.42 4.28 -5.39
C PHE A 44 -11.30 4.33 -3.87
N VAL A 45 -10.55 3.39 -3.31
CA VAL A 45 -10.13 3.38 -1.91
C VAL A 45 -8.61 3.50 -1.90
N HIS A 46 -8.08 4.50 -1.22
CA HIS A 46 -6.66 4.77 -1.17
C HIS A 46 -6.14 4.64 0.26
N VAL A 47 -5.35 3.59 0.51
CA VAL A 47 -4.66 3.41 1.78
C VAL A 47 -3.31 4.11 1.73
N PHE A 48 -3.07 5.02 2.67
CA PHE A 48 -1.79 5.72 2.80
C PHE A 48 -1.25 5.56 4.22
N ARG A 49 0.06 5.68 4.37
CA ARG A 49 0.74 5.55 5.66
C ARG A 49 1.39 6.87 6.04
N ARG A 50 1.22 7.31 7.28
CA ARG A 50 1.82 8.57 7.75
C ARG A 50 3.28 8.40 8.14
N ASN A 51 3.62 7.30 8.81
CA ASN A 51 5.01 7.02 9.15
C ASN A 51 5.76 6.44 7.94
N LYS A 52 6.40 7.32 7.16
CA LYS A 52 7.16 6.98 5.94
C LYS A 52 8.40 6.14 6.23
N LEU A 53 9.06 6.38 7.36
CA LEU A 53 10.23 5.61 7.76
C LEU A 53 9.87 4.16 8.06
N ARG A 54 8.81 3.92 8.83
CA ARG A 54 8.31 2.56 9.07
C ARG A 54 7.78 1.89 7.81
N GLN A 55 7.26 2.66 6.85
CA GLN A 55 6.90 2.14 5.53
C GLN A 55 8.13 1.64 4.78
N ALA A 56 9.18 2.45 4.71
CA ALA A 56 10.43 2.12 4.05
C ALA A 56 11.15 0.94 4.71
N LEU A 57 11.18 0.89 6.05
CA LEU A 57 11.76 -0.22 6.80
C LEU A 57 11.02 -1.54 6.53
N SER A 58 9.70 -1.52 6.52
CA SER A 58 8.88 -2.68 6.16
C SER A 58 9.16 -3.13 4.72
N LYS A 59 9.32 -2.18 3.81
CA LYS A 59 9.62 -2.42 2.41
C LYS A 59 11.01 -3.04 2.23
N ALA A 60 12.04 -2.48 2.87
CA ALA A 60 13.40 -2.99 2.83
C ALA A 60 13.48 -4.44 3.32
N ARG A 61 12.78 -4.77 4.42
CA ARG A 61 12.68 -6.15 4.91
C ARG A 61 12.03 -7.08 3.91
N ALA A 62 10.91 -6.67 3.32
CA ALA A 62 10.19 -7.48 2.35
C ALA A 62 10.99 -7.69 1.06
N VAL A 63 11.76 -6.70 0.60
CA VAL A 63 12.72 -6.83 -0.52
C VAL A 63 13.78 -7.89 -0.24
N GLN A 64 14.34 -7.92 0.97
CA GLN A 64 15.39 -8.89 1.32
C GLN A 64 14.86 -10.32 1.50
N THR A 65 13.67 -10.46 2.07
CA THR A 65 13.15 -11.77 2.50
C THR A 65 12.27 -12.46 1.46
N ASP A 66 11.96 -11.78 0.36
CA ASP A 66 10.97 -12.18 -0.66
C ASP A 66 9.57 -12.49 -0.05
N LEU A 67 9.30 -12.00 1.17
CA LEU A 67 8.06 -12.24 1.92
C LEU A 67 6.85 -11.45 1.39
N TRP A 68 6.92 -10.91 0.18
CA TRP A 68 5.75 -10.35 -0.52
C TRP A 68 4.69 -11.43 -0.82
N LYS A 69 5.08 -12.71 -0.82
CA LYS A 69 4.25 -13.85 -1.23
C LYS A 69 4.16 -14.93 -0.15
N VAL A 70 3.55 -14.65 1.00
CA VAL A 70 3.22 -15.68 2.01
C VAL A 70 2.00 -16.55 1.59
N LYS A 71 1.74 -16.68 0.27
CA LYS A 71 0.67 -17.56 -0.25
C LYS A 71 1.15 -18.98 -0.60
N ASP A 72 2.45 -19.22 -0.76
CA ASP A 72 2.95 -20.47 -1.35
C ASP A 72 3.87 -21.31 -0.44
N GLY A 73 3.74 -21.19 0.89
CA GLY A 73 4.53 -22.03 1.81
C GLY A 73 6.06 -21.85 1.70
N ARG A 74 6.53 -20.76 1.05
CA ARG A 74 7.95 -20.42 0.97
C ARG A 74 8.39 -19.78 2.27
N THR A 75 9.31 -20.44 2.98
CA THR A 75 10.06 -19.87 4.09
C THR A 75 10.89 -18.67 3.62
N ALA A 76 11.02 -17.66 4.49
CA ALA A 76 11.82 -16.47 4.21
C ALA A 76 13.21 -16.83 3.70
N ARG A 77 13.69 -16.19 2.63
CA ARG A 77 15.06 -16.37 2.13
C ARG A 77 16.03 -15.59 3.02
N GLY A 78 16.28 -16.09 4.23
CA GLY A 78 17.24 -15.54 5.18
C GLY A 78 16.69 -14.46 6.11
N GLU A 79 17.49 -14.11 7.12
CA GLU A 79 17.17 -13.06 8.09
C GLU A 79 17.42 -11.67 7.49
N PRO A 80 16.46 -10.73 7.61
CA PRO A 80 16.66 -9.37 7.13
C PRO A 80 17.75 -8.66 7.93
N ARG A 81 18.61 -7.91 7.25
CA ARG A 81 19.73 -7.14 7.82
C ARG A 81 19.53 -5.64 7.64
N PHE A 82 20.00 -4.88 8.62
CA PHE A 82 19.98 -3.42 8.55
C PHE A 82 20.88 -2.94 7.41
N ASP A 83 20.30 -2.18 6.49
CA ASP A 83 20.96 -1.60 5.32
C ASP A 83 20.44 -0.16 5.13
N PRO A 84 21.20 0.86 5.54
CA PRO A 84 20.74 2.25 5.51
C PRO A 84 20.56 2.79 4.08
N GLU A 85 21.29 2.27 3.10
CA GLU A 85 21.17 2.66 1.69
C GLU A 85 19.90 2.07 1.07
N LEU A 86 19.58 0.81 1.36
CA LEU A 86 18.32 0.20 0.96
C LEU A 86 17.12 0.92 1.60
N ILE A 87 17.22 1.29 2.88
CA ILE A 87 16.15 2.04 3.56
C ILE A 87 15.95 3.41 2.89
N GLU A 88 17.01 4.12 2.54
CA GLU A 88 16.92 5.41 1.85
C GLU A 88 16.31 5.27 0.44
N ARG A 89 16.71 4.25 -0.32
CA ARG A 89 16.06 3.94 -1.61
C ARG A 89 14.58 3.66 -1.42
N CYS A 90 14.22 2.86 -0.41
CA CYS A 90 12.82 2.56 -0.11
C CYS A 90 12.01 3.81 0.29
N LEU A 91 12.62 4.79 0.96
CA LEU A 91 12.01 6.10 1.25
C LEU A 91 11.72 6.87 -0.02
N LYS A 92 12.74 7.05 -0.89
CA LYS A 92 12.61 7.76 -2.17
C LYS A 92 11.52 7.14 -3.05
N GLU A 93 11.58 5.83 -3.23
CA GLU A 93 10.58 5.09 -4.01
C GLU A 93 9.17 5.22 -3.39
N SER A 94 9.03 5.19 -2.06
CA SER A 94 7.71 5.33 -1.43
C SER A 94 7.11 6.73 -1.66
N ALA A 95 7.94 7.78 -1.60
CA ALA A 95 7.51 9.14 -1.89
C ALA A 95 7.12 9.32 -3.37
N GLU A 96 7.89 8.74 -4.30
CA GLU A 96 7.57 8.75 -5.72
C GLU A 96 6.23 8.06 -6.02
N GLN A 97 6.00 6.88 -5.43
CA GLN A 97 4.72 6.17 -5.61
C GLN A 97 3.54 6.98 -5.07
N GLU A 98 3.70 7.65 -3.93
CA GLU A 98 2.66 8.52 -3.38
C GLU A 98 2.36 9.70 -4.31
N LYS A 99 3.39 10.31 -4.89
CA LYS A 99 3.22 11.38 -5.89
C LYS A 99 2.52 10.89 -7.15
N ILE A 100 2.86 9.68 -7.63
CA ILE A 100 2.19 9.06 -8.79
C ILE A 100 0.69 8.91 -8.53
N TRP A 101 0.31 8.41 -7.35
CA TRP A 101 -1.11 8.26 -6.99
C TRP A 101 -1.82 9.60 -6.85
N GLN A 102 -1.20 10.59 -6.19
CA GLN A 102 -1.77 11.93 -6.08
C GLN A 102 -2.01 12.56 -7.46
N ASN A 103 -1.02 12.51 -8.34
CA ASN A 103 -1.12 13.02 -9.70
C ASN A 103 -2.19 12.27 -10.51
N PHE A 104 -2.29 10.95 -10.35
CA PHE A 104 -3.32 10.15 -11.00
C PHE A 104 -4.72 10.60 -10.60
N PHE A 105 -5.00 10.71 -9.29
CA PHE A 105 -6.31 11.14 -8.78
C PHE A 105 -6.65 12.57 -9.21
N GLN A 106 -5.67 13.47 -9.21
CA GLN A 106 -5.83 14.83 -9.73
C GLN A 106 -6.15 14.83 -11.23
N ARG A 107 -5.42 14.04 -12.03
CA ARG A 107 -5.62 13.94 -13.49
C ARG A 107 -7.01 13.44 -13.85
N ILE A 108 -7.55 12.48 -13.11
CA ILE A 108 -8.90 11.95 -13.35
C ILE A 108 -10.01 12.73 -12.62
N GLY A 109 -9.66 13.74 -11.82
CA GLY A 109 -10.63 14.55 -11.07
C GLY A 109 -11.44 13.78 -10.03
N ILE A 110 -10.86 12.72 -9.43
CA ILE A 110 -11.55 11.87 -8.44
C ILE A 110 -10.88 11.98 -7.07
N GLU A 111 -11.69 12.22 -6.05
CA GLU A 111 -11.27 12.06 -4.66
C GLU A 111 -11.53 10.62 -4.17
N PRO A 112 -10.50 9.84 -3.84
CA PRO A 112 -10.68 8.48 -3.32
C PRO A 112 -11.13 8.49 -1.85
N PHE A 113 -11.77 7.41 -1.40
CA PHE A 113 -11.96 7.18 0.03
C PHE A 113 -10.61 6.88 0.69
N ARG A 114 -10.12 7.79 1.54
CA ARG A 114 -8.78 7.73 2.12
C ARG A 114 -8.76 6.97 3.44
N ILE A 115 -7.82 6.06 3.57
CA ILE A 115 -7.61 5.28 4.79
C ILE A 115 -6.18 5.49 5.28
N GLU A 116 -6.04 5.98 6.51
CA GLU A 116 -4.76 5.97 7.21
C GLU A 116 -4.45 4.56 7.71
N TYR A 117 -3.33 3.99 7.29
CA TYR A 117 -2.89 2.66 7.70
C TYR A 117 -2.83 2.52 9.22
N GLU A 118 -2.35 3.54 9.93
CA GLU A 118 -2.28 3.54 11.40
C GLU A 118 -3.67 3.44 12.05
N LYS A 119 -4.68 4.13 11.49
CA LYS A 119 -6.08 4.02 11.95
C LYS A 119 -6.70 2.67 11.60
N LEU A 120 -6.39 2.14 10.41
CA LEU A 120 -6.78 0.78 10.03
C LEU A 120 -6.23 -0.26 11.00
N CYS A 121 -4.99 -0.11 11.46
CA CYS A 121 -4.40 -1.01 12.46
C CYS A 121 -5.04 -0.85 13.84
N ALA A 122 -5.37 0.39 14.25
CA ALA A 122 -5.97 0.67 15.56
C ALA A 122 -7.44 0.26 15.65
N ASN A 123 -8.20 0.38 14.55
CA ASN A 123 -9.61 0.02 14.48
C ASN A 123 -9.91 -0.65 13.14
N TYR A 124 -9.49 -1.92 13.03
CA TYR A 124 -9.68 -2.69 11.80
C TYR A 124 -11.15 -2.84 11.43
N GLU A 125 -11.97 -3.37 12.35
CA GLU A 125 -13.38 -3.64 12.08
C GLU A 125 -14.14 -2.36 11.70
N GLY A 126 -13.97 -1.27 12.46
CA GLY A 126 -14.62 0.00 12.15
C GLY A 126 -14.19 0.57 10.80
N THR A 127 -12.91 0.45 10.45
CA THR A 127 -12.40 0.89 9.15
C THR A 127 -12.98 0.05 8.00
N ILE A 128 -13.05 -1.27 8.15
CA ILE A 128 -13.66 -2.16 7.15
C ILE A 128 -15.15 -1.85 6.96
N ARG A 129 -15.90 -1.61 8.04
CA ARG A 129 -17.31 -1.20 7.95
C ARG A 129 -17.47 0.11 7.19
N ALA A 130 -16.65 1.13 7.48
CA ALA A 130 -16.67 2.40 6.76
C ALA A 130 -16.36 2.24 5.26
N VAL A 131 -15.44 1.34 4.90
CA VAL A 131 -15.17 1.00 3.48
C VAL A 131 -16.39 0.35 2.83
N LEU A 132 -17.05 -0.59 3.51
CA LEU A 132 -18.23 -1.27 2.96
C LEU A 132 -19.40 -0.28 2.77
N ASP A 133 -19.59 0.65 3.71
CA ASP A 133 -20.59 1.71 3.61
C ASP A 133 -20.28 2.68 2.45
N PHE A 134 -19.01 3.01 2.25
CA PHE A 134 -18.56 3.77 1.07
C PHE A 134 -18.84 3.01 -0.23
N LEU A 135 -18.56 1.71 -0.24
CA LEU A 135 -18.79 0.81 -1.39
C LEU A 135 -20.27 0.44 -1.61
N LYS A 136 -21.17 0.89 -0.73
CA LYS A 136 -22.61 0.54 -0.75
C LYS A 136 -22.85 -0.98 -0.67
N ILE A 137 -22.02 -1.67 0.09
CA ILE A 137 -22.12 -3.11 0.34
C ILE A 137 -22.76 -3.31 1.72
N SER A 138 -24.02 -3.71 1.73
CA SER A 138 -24.72 -4.03 2.97
C SER A 138 -24.28 -5.39 3.52
N LEU A 139 -23.83 -5.41 4.78
CA LEU A 139 -23.67 -6.64 5.54
C LEU A 139 -24.87 -6.85 6.46
N PRO A 140 -25.30 -8.12 6.69
CA PRO A 140 -26.22 -8.42 7.77
C PRO A 140 -25.72 -7.85 9.11
N PRO A 141 -26.61 -7.30 9.97
CA PRO A 141 -26.21 -6.55 11.18
C PRO A 141 -25.27 -7.29 12.14
N ARG A 142 -25.29 -8.63 12.13
CA ARG A 142 -24.49 -9.49 13.01
C ARG A 142 -23.27 -10.13 12.33
N THR A 143 -22.94 -9.68 11.13
CA THR A 143 -21.77 -10.20 10.40
C THR A 143 -20.51 -9.78 11.14
N ARG A 144 -19.73 -10.77 11.58
CA ARG A 144 -18.42 -10.54 12.19
C ARG A 144 -17.40 -10.32 11.09
N ILE A 145 -16.65 -9.23 11.19
CA ILE A 145 -15.46 -9.03 10.38
C ILE A 145 -14.34 -9.87 11.01
N GLY A 146 -13.80 -10.83 10.26
CA GLY A 146 -12.69 -11.65 10.74
C GLY A 146 -11.44 -10.81 11.04
N PRO A 147 -10.48 -11.33 11.81
CA PRO A 147 -9.24 -10.61 12.08
C PRO A 147 -8.44 -10.37 10.78
N PRO A 148 -7.53 -9.38 10.77
CA PRO A 148 -6.67 -9.13 9.62
C PRO A 148 -5.90 -10.39 9.22
N VAL A 149 -6.00 -10.79 7.94
CA VAL A 149 -5.28 -11.97 7.41
C VAL A 149 -3.76 -11.72 7.34
N THR A 150 -3.36 -10.46 7.19
CA THR A 150 -1.95 -10.06 7.21
C THR A 150 -1.54 -9.75 8.64
N ILE A 151 -0.76 -10.65 9.24
CA ILE A 151 -0.15 -10.43 10.55
C ILE A 151 0.82 -9.27 10.47
N LYS A 152 0.68 -8.31 11.38
CA LYS A 152 1.54 -7.14 11.54
C LYS A 152 2.98 -7.62 11.83
N GLN A 153 3.86 -7.61 10.83
CA GLN A 153 5.26 -8.06 11.00
C GLN A 153 6.14 -7.06 11.77
N SER A 154 5.59 -6.08 12.49
CA SER A 154 6.30 -4.83 12.82
C SER A 154 7.06 -4.78 14.14
N ASP A 155 7.03 -5.81 14.98
CA ASP A 155 6.96 -5.45 16.40
C ASP A 155 8.30 -5.24 17.12
N GLU A 156 9.46 -5.68 16.61
CA GLU A 156 10.74 -5.44 17.31
C GLU A 156 11.90 -5.02 16.40
N ILE A 157 12.21 -5.82 15.36
CA ILE A 157 13.32 -5.54 14.42
C ILE A 157 13.16 -4.15 13.76
N SER A 158 11.93 -3.79 13.41
CA SER A 158 11.65 -2.49 12.77
C SER A 158 11.83 -1.30 13.71
N GLY A 159 11.64 -1.47 15.02
CA GLY A 159 11.89 -0.41 16.01
C GLY A 159 13.38 -0.15 16.19
N ALA A 160 14.17 -1.22 16.37
CA ALA A 160 15.62 -1.11 16.48
C ALA A 160 16.27 -0.49 15.23
N TRP A 161 15.77 -0.83 14.04
CA TRP A 161 16.24 -0.23 12.80
C TRP A 161 15.82 1.22 12.65
N GLU A 162 14.62 1.60 13.10
CA GLU A 162 14.16 2.99 13.10
C GLU A 162 15.08 3.86 13.95
N GLU A 163 15.35 3.45 15.19
CA GLU A 163 16.26 4.16 16.10
C GLU A 163 17.67 4.26 15.52
N ARG A 164 18.22 3.13 15.05
CA ARG A 164 19.56 3.09 14.45
C ARG A 164 19.68 4.01 13.24
N PHE A 165 18.70 3.96 12.33
CA PHE A 165 18.69 4.79 11.13
C PHE A 165 18.68 6.28 11.46
N LEU A 166 17.84 6.69 12.42
CA LEU A 166 17.77 8.08 12.86
C LEU A 166 19.09 8.52 13.49
N LYS A 167 19.69 7.69 14.36
CA LYS A 167 20.98 7.99 14.99
C LYS A 167 22.10 8.17 13.97
N GLU A 168 22.21 7.27 12.99
CA GLU A 168 23.24 7.35 11.93
C GLU A 168 23.06 8.62 11.07
N ARG A 169 21.82 9.04 10.79
CA ARG A 169 21.54 10.25 9.98
C ARG A 169 21.66 11.55 10.74
N SER A 170 21.38 11.57 12.04
CA SER A 170 21.64 12.73 12.90
C SER A 170 23.13 12.93 13.19
N SER A 171 23.94 11.88 13.08
CA SER A 171 25.39 11.93 13.32
C SER A 171 26.22 12.15 12.06
N ALA A 172 25.60 12.10 10.87
CA ALA A 172 26.27 12.39 9.61
C ALA A 172 26.38 13.92 9.44
N PRO A 173 27.59 14.51 9.37
CA PRO A 173 27.71 15.91 9.00
C PRO A 173 27.17 16.08 7.57
N ALA A 174 26.43 17.17 7.34
CA ALA A 174 26.04 17.59 6.00
C ALA A 174 27.33 17.78 5.17
N GLN A 175 27.65 16.82 4.32
CA GLN A 175 28.73 16.98 3.36
C GLN A 175 28.25 17.98 2.32
N ILE A 176 28.94 19.12 2.32
CA ILE A 176 28.79 20.29 1.45
C ILE A 176 29.12 19.90 0.00
#